data_AF-A0A955IU43-F1
#
_entry.id   AF-A0A955IU43-F1
#
_cell.length_a   1.000
_cell.length_b   1.000
_cell.length_c   1.000
_cell.angle_alpha   90.00
_cell.angle_beta   90.00
_cell.angle_gamma   90.00
#
_symmetry.space_group_name_H-M   'P 1'
#
loop_
_entity.id
_entity.type
_entity.pdbx_description
1 polymer ?
#
loop_
_entity_poly.entity_id
_entity_poly.type
_entity_poly.pdbx_seq_one_letter_code
_entity_poly.pdbx_strand_id
1 'polypeptide(L)'
;RWPNALLGVATACYTAFLFGQCEGRDLWQGKALLPHLFVQAAACGAVVLAPLSSTPKTIAMVAIIGLVLHAAFAAWERLGPHHTENARQGAAFMGVVKWLGMPAFLSGLVVGVVGAAALLFTPLAPLAFIPALVGLYAYEWSYVRGGQLPPLS
;
A
#
# COMPACT_ATOMS: atom_id res chain seq x y z
N ARG A 1 4.56 -14.09 -19.77
CA ARG A 1 3.45 -14.70 -18.97
C ARG A 1 3.91 -15.19 -17.60
N TRP A 2 5.13 -15.70 -17.41
CA TRP A 2 5.73 -15.93 -16.07
C TRP A 2 6.93 -15.03 -15.74
N PRO A 3 7.86 -14.75 -16.69
CA PRO A 3 8.97 -13.84 -16.41
C PRO A 3 8.52 -12.45 -15.96
N ASN A 4 7.49 -11.87 -16.59
CA ASN A 4 6.97 -10.57 -16.20
C ASN A 4 6.36 -10.57 -14.78
N ALA A 5 5.74 -11.67 -14.35
CA ALA A 5 5.18 -11.77 -13.01
C ALA A 5 6.30 -11.83 -11.97
N LEU A 6 7.34 -12.63 -12.24
CA LEU A 6 8.54 -12.71 -11.39
C LEU A 6 9.27 -11.36 -11.32
N LEU A 7 9.47 -10.71 -12.47
CA LEU A 7 10.11 -9.39 -12.53
C LEU A 7 9.28 -8.34 -11.79
N GLY A 8 7.96 -8.33 -11.95
CA GLY A 8 7.08 -7.40 -11.23
C GLY A 8 7.14 -7.57 -9.72
N VAL A 9 7.10 -8.82 -9.24
CA VAL A 9 7.26 -9.14 -7.81
C VAL A 9 8.66 -8.74 -7.33
N ALA A 10 9.71 -9.06 -8.09
CA ALA A 10 11.07 -8.69 -7.75
C ALA A 10 11.25 -7.17 -7.66
N THR A 11 10.67 -6.40 -8.58
CA THR A 11 10.70 -4.93 -8.52
C THR A 11 10.01 -4.39 -7.27
N ALA A 12 8.81 -4.88 -6.94
CA ALA A 12 8.09 -4.45 -5.74
C ALA A 12 8.86 -4.81 -4.44
N CYS A 13 9.36 -6.04 -4.35
CA CYS A 13 10.11 -6.49 -3.17
C CYS A 13 11.50 -5.84 -3.08
N TYR A 14 12.11 -5.47 -4.21
CA TYR A 14 13.38 -4.73 -4.22
C TYR A 14 13.24 -3.35 -3.57
N THR A 15 12.08 -2.70 -3.70
CA THR A 15 11.79 -1.45 -2.98
C THR A 15 11.82 -1.64 -1.46
N ALA A 16 11.31 -2.76 -0.93
CA ALA A 16 11.42 -3.05 0.51
C ALA A 16 12.88 -3.23 0.95
N PHE A 17 13.71 -3.87 0.12
CA PHE A 17 15.14 -3.98 0.38
C PHE A 17 15.81 -2.59 0.46
N LEU A 18 15.50 -1.67 -0.47
CA LEU A 18 16.04 -0.31 -0.44
C LEU A 18 15.62 0.48 0.82
N PHE A 19 14.36 0.32 1.25
CA PHE A 19 13.88 0.90 2.51
C PHE A 19 14.62 0.35 3.73
N GLY A 20 14.94 -0.94 3.73
CA GLY A 20 15.74 -1.58 4.77
C GLY A 20 17.17 -1.04 4.89
N GLN A 21 17.70 -0.36 3.87
CA GLN A 21 19.05 0.23 3.89
C GLN A 21 19.07 1.68 4.39
N CYS A 22 17.91 2.27 4.66
CA CYS A 22 17.81 3.63 5.15
C CYS A 22 18.04 3.67 6.66
N GLU A 23 19.30 3.79 7.08
CA GLU A 23 19.68 3.92 8.48
C GLU A 23 19.04 5.16 9.14
N GLY A 24 18.61 5.04 10.40
CA GLY A 24 17.94 6.11 11.16
C GLY A 24 16.48 6.36 10.79
N ARG A 25 15.86 5.45 10.03
CA ARG A 25 14.48 5.51 9.54
C ARG A 25 13.76 4.20 9.85
N ASP A 26 13.69 3.87 11.13
CA ASP A 26 13.37 2.54 11.64
C ASP A 26 11.98 2.04 11.23
N LEU A 27 11.02 2.94 10.95
CA LEU A 27 9.72 2.57 10.38
C LEU A 27 9.89 1.76 9.09
N TRP A 28 10.79 2.21 8.21
CA TRP A 28 11.03 1.60 6.90
C TRP A 28 11.77 0.27 6.97
N GLN A 29 12.49 0.02 8.07
CA GLN A 29 13.22 -1.22 8.30
C GLN A 29 12.32 -2.34 8.85
N GLY A 30 11.02 -2.08 9.00
CA GLY A 30 10.05 -3.05 9.50
C GLY A 30 9.94 -4.30 8.62
N LYS A 31 9.92 -5.49 9.24
CA LYS A 31 9.80 -6.79 8.55
C LYS A 31 8.49 -6.96 7.77
N ALA A 32 7.47 -6.14 8.08
CA ALA A 32 6.17 -6.17 7.41
C ALA A 32 6.21 -5.53 6.00
N LEU A 33 7.20 -4.68 5.70
CA LEU A 33 7.19 -3.89 4.47
C LEU A 33 7.29 -4.75 3.21
N LEU A 34 8.15 -5.78 3.20
CA LEU A 34 8.29 -6.69 2.05
C LEU A 34 6.98 -7.41 1.72
N PRO A 35 6.33 -8.14 2.66
CA PRO A 35 5.05 -8.76 2.35
C PRO A 35 3.95 -7.73 2.04
N HIS A 36 4.01 -6.53 2.61
CA HIS A 36 3.07 -5.47 2.30
C HIS A 36 3.19 -4.97 0.85
N LEU A 37 4.40 -4.66 0.37
CA LEU A 37 4.63 -4.24 -1.02
C LEU A 37 4.26 -5.33 -2.03
N PHE A 38 4.48 -6.60 -1.69
CA PHE A 38 3.99 -7.71 -2.49
C PHE A 38 2.46 -7.70 -2.61
N VAL A 39 1.75 -7.52 -1.49
CA VAL A 39 0.29 -7.42 -1.46
C VAL A 39 -0.22 -6.23 -2.27
N GLN A 40 0.42 -5.07 -2.16
CA GLN A 40 0.06 -3.89 -2.94
C GLN A 40 0.25 -4.13 -4.45
N ALA A 41 1.37 -4.75 -4.85
CA ALA A 41 1.62 -5.06 -6.25
C ALA A 41 0.58 -6.05 -6.81
N ALA A 42 0.23 -7.08 -6.03
CA ALA A 42 -0.80 -8.04 -6.39
C ALA A 42 -2.19 -7.39 -6.50
N ALA A 43 -2.55 -6.54 -5.54
CA ALA A 43 -3.83 -5.82 -5.53
C ALA A 43 -3.94 -4.89 -6.76
N CYS A 44 -2.94 -4.05 -7.02
CA CYS A 44 -2.90 -3.15 -8.16
C CYS A 44 -2.97 -3.90 -9.49
N GLY A 45 -2.18 -4.98 -9.63
CA GLY A 45 -2.23 -5.83 -10.80
C GLY A 45 -3.62 -6.44 -11.01
N ALA A 46 -4.23 -6.97 -9.95
CA ALA A 46 -5.56 -7.57 -10.02
C ALA A 46 -6.65 -6.55 -10.38
N VAL A 47 -6.61 -5.34 -9.81
CA VAL A 47 -7.58 -4.28 -10.13
C VAL A 47 -7.52 -3.90 -11.62
N VAL A 48 -6.32 -3.81 -12.20
CA VAL A 48 -6.13 -3.50 -13.62
C VAL A 48 -6.53 -4.67 -14.53
N LEU A 49 -6.22 -5.90 -14.12
CA LEU A 49 -6.43 -7.09 -14.94
C LEU A 49 -7.87 -7.63 -14.87
N ALA A 50 -8.62 -7.37 -13.80
CA ALA A 50 -10.00 -7.84 -13.64
C ALA A 50 -10.90 -7.57 -14.86
N PRO A 51 -11.01 -6.32 -15.38
CA PRO A 51 -11.86 -6.03 -16.55
C PRO A 51 -11.33 -6.61 -17.87
N LEU A 52 -10.05 -7.01 -17.92
CA LEU A 52 -9.39 -7.53 -19.12
C LEU A 52 -9.31 -9.07 -19.15
N SER A 53 -9.70 -9.72 -18.05
CA SER A 53 -9.57 -11.16 -17.87
C SER A 53 -10.77 -11.91 -18.44
N SER A 54 -10.55 -13.16 -18.87
CA SER A 54 -11.64 -14.11 -19.15
C SER A 54 -12.33 -14.62 -17.87
N THR A 55 -11.73 -14.40 -16.70
CA THR A 55 -12.27 -14.75 -15.37
C THR A 55 -12.36 -13.52 -14.45
N PRO A 56 -13.13 -12.49 -14.85
CA PRO A 56 -13.11 -11.17 -14.20
C PRO A 56 -13.48 -11.24 -12.71
N LYS A 57 -14.46 -12.08 -12.34
CA LYS A 57 -14.88 -12.26 -10.94
C LYS A 57 -13.78 -12.84 -10.06
N THR A 58 -13.02 -13.82 -10.57
CA THR A 58 -11.92 -14.45 -9.83
C THR A 58 -10.81 -13.44 -9.59
N ILE A 59 -10.43 -12.67 -10.61
CA ILE A 59 -9.39 -11.64 -10.48
C ILE A 59 -9.87 -10.48 -9.59
N ALA A 60 -11.14 -10.09 -9.67
CA ALA A 60 -11.72 -9.11 -8.75
C ALA A 60 -11.70 -9.59 -7.29
N MET A 61 -11.91 -10.87 -7.03
CA MET A 61 -11.75 -11.44 -5.68
C MET A 61 -10.30 -11.39 -5.19
N VAL A 62 -9.32 -11.66 -6.05
CA VAL A 62 -7.90 -11.45 -5.73
C VAL A 62 -7.63 -9.99 -5.39
N ALA A 63 -8.21 -9.05 -6.14
CA ALA A 63 -8.11 -7.62 -5.84
C ALA A 63 -8.71 -7.29 -4.47
N ILE A 64 -9.91 -7.78 -4.14
CA ILE A 64 -10.54 -7.55 -2.83
C ILE A 64 -9.67 -8.09 -1.68
N ILE A 65 -9.17 -9.33 -1.80
CA ILE A 65 -8.28 -9.91 -0.79
C ILE A 65 -7.02 -9.05 -0.64
N GLY A 66 -6.41 -8.64 -1.74
CA GLY A 66 -5.24 -7.76 -1.73
C GLY A 66 -5.51 -6.40 -1.08
N LEU A 67 -6.64 -5.77 -1.38
CA LEU A 67 -7.04 -4.48 -0.78
C LEU A 67 -7.29 -4.60 0.73
N VAL A 68 -7.92 -5.69 1.19
CA VAL A 68 -8.13 -5.97 2.62
C VAL A 68 -6.80 -6.24 3.33
N LEU A 69 -5.91 -7.03 2.73
CA LEU A 69 -4.59 -7.29 3.28
C LEU A 69 -3.74 -6.00 3.32
N HIS A 70 -3.82 -5.15 2.29
CA HIS A 70 -3.19 -3.83 2.28
C HIS A 70 -3.68 -2.98 3.46
N ALA A 71 -4.99 -2.90 3.69
CA ALA A 71 -5.54 -2.17 4.83
C ALA A 71 -5.06 -2.74 6.18
N ALA A 72 -4.96 -4.07 6.29
CA ALA A 72 -4.47 -4.74 7.50
C ALA A 72 -2.97 -4.46 7.75
N PHE A 73 -2.13 -4.54 6.73
CA PHE A 73 -0.71 -4.20 6.82
C PHE A 73 -0.51 -2.71 7.14
N ALA A 74 -1.24 -1.81 6.46
CA ALA A 74 -1.21 -0.38 6.74
C ALA A 74 -1.61 -0.06 8.20
N ALA A 75 -2.64 -0.74 8.71
CA ALA A 75 -3.03 -0.61 10.11
C ALA A 75 -1.93 -1.15 11.05
N TRP A 76 -1.32 -2.30 10.73
CA TRP A 76 -0.23 -2.87 11.50
C TRP A 76 1.02 -1.98 11.51
N GLU A 77 1.40 -1.39 10.38
CA GLU A 77 2.56 -0.49 10.29
C GLU A 77 2.37 0.80 11.08
N ARG A 78 1.12 1.25 11.26
CA ARG A 78 0.82 2.46 12.03
C ARG A 78 0.55 2.19 13.53
N LEU A 79 -0.13 1.09 13.85
CA LEU A 79 -0.69 0.81 15.18
C LEU A 79 -0.01 -0.36 15.89
N GLY A 80 0.84 -1.11 15.18
CA GLY A 80 1.53 -2.27 15.72
C GLY A 80 2.63 -1.91 16.72
N PRO A 81 3.31 -2.93 17.27
CA PRO A 81 4.42 -2.73 18.18
C PRO A 81 5.63 -2.14 17.44
N HIS A 82 6.19 -1.06 18.01
CA HIS A 82 7.45 -0.44 17.57
C HIS A 82 8.48 -0.50 18.70
N HIS A 83 9.65 -1.08 18.41
CA HIS A 83 10.70 -1.34 19.40
C HIS A 83 11.68 -0.18 19.59
N THR A 84 11.64 0.82 18.71
CA THR A 84 12.45 2.03 18.81
C THR A 84 11.56 3.25 18.87
N GLU A 85 12.03 4.31 19.52
CA GLU A 85 11.31 5.57 19.60
C GLU A 85 11.18 6.23 18.21
N ASN A 86 12.21 6.11 17.37
CA ASN A 86 12.18 6.58 15.98
C ASN A 86 11.06 5.91 15.17
N ALA A 87 10.92 4.58 15.25
CA ALA A 87 9.83 3.87 14.57
C ALA A 87 8.45 4.27 15.09
N ARG A 88 8.30 4.41 16.42
CA ARG A 88 7.04 4.85 17.04
C ARG A 88 6.64 6.25 16.57
N GLN A 89 7.58 7.19 16.54
CA GLN A 89 7.35 8.54 16.04
C GLN A 89 7.00 8.52 14.56
N GLY A 90 7.71 7.73 13.75
CA GLY A 90 7.44 7.60 12.32
C GLY A 90 6.02 7.11 12.03
N ALA A 91 5.59 6.07 12.76
CA ALA A 91 4.23 5.55 12.69
C ALA A 91 3.17 6.58 13.14
N ALA A 92 3.46 7.34 14.20
CA ALA A 92 2.57 8.43 14.65
C ALA A 92 2.44 9.52 13.57
N PHE A 93 3.53 9.89 12.89
CA PHE A 93 3.53 10.89 11.84
C PHE A 93 2.67 10.52 10.64
N MET A 94 2.54 9.22 10.30
CA MET A 94 1.62 8.77 9.25
C MET A 94 0.19 9.28 9.46
N GLY A 95 -0.25 9.43 10.72
CA GLY A 95 -1.58 9.90 11.06
C GLY A 95 -1.83 11.39 10.85
N VAL A 96 -0.76 12.20 10.72
CA VAL A 96 -0.87 13.67 10.60
C VAL A 96 -0.38 14.20 9.25
N VAL A 97 0.37 13.39 8.48
CA VAL A 97 0.78 13.75 7.13
C VAL A 97 -0.44 14.00 6.25
N LYS A 98 -0.45 15.15 5.57
CA LYS A 98 -1.52 15.53 4.65
C LYS A 98 -1.10 15.41 3.19
N TRP A 99 -2.05 15.08 2.35
CA TRP A 99 -1.97 15.16 0.89
C TRP A 99 -3.22 15.84 0.38
N LEU A 100 -3.07 16.88 -0.45
CA LEU A 100 -4.18 17.74 -0.90
C LEU A 100 -5.04 18.29 0.26
N GLY A 101 -4.41 18.61 1.40
CA GLY A 101 -5.10 19.11 2.59
C GLY A 101 -5.83 18.05 3.43
N MET A 102 -5.94 16.81 2.95
CA MET A 102 -6.61 15.69 3.64
C MET A 102 -5.62 14.78 4.38
N PRO A 103 -6.03 14.10 5.47
CA PRO A 103 -5.17 13.13 6.16
C PRO A 103 -4.80 11.96 5.25
N ALA A 104 -3.56 11.92 4.78
CA ALA A 104 -3.13 11.09 3.65
C ALA A 104 -3.33 9.60 3.92
N PHE A 105 -3.01 9.13 5.13
CA PHE A 105 -3.22 7.74 5.54
C PHE A 105 -4.69 7.32 5.45
N LEU A 106 -5.59 8.09 6.09
CA LEU A 106 -7.00 7.74 6.14
C LEU A 106 -7.66 7.89 4.76
N SER A 107 -7.41 9.01 4.07
CA SER A 107 -7.95 9.20 2.72
C SER A 107 -7.41 8.16 1.75
N GLY A 108 -6.15 7.76 1.89
CA GLY A 108 -5.52 6.72 1.08
C GLY A 108 -6.20 5.38 1.23
N LEU A 109 -6.46 4.95 2.47
CA LEU A 109 -7.19 3.70 2.73
C LEU A 109 -8.66 3.78 2.28
N VAL A 110 -9.36 4.87 2.57
CA VAL A 110 -10.78 5.00 2.17
C VAL A 110 -10.92 5.03 0.65
N VAL A 111 -10.16 5.88 -0.05
CA VAL A 111 -10.22 5.97 -1.51
C VAL A 111 -9.69 4.69 -2.14
N GLY A 112 -8.55 4.19 -1.70
CA GLY A 112 -7.86 3.04 -2.28
C GLY A 112 -8.60 1.73 -2.08
N VAL A 113 -9.06 1.46 -0.86
CA VAL A 113 -9.70 0.19 -0.51
C VAL A 113 -11.19 0.24 -0.79
N VAL A 114 -11.91 1.19 -0.17
CA VAL A 114 -13.38 1.25 -0.28
C VAL A 114 -13.78 1.74 -1.68
N GLY A 115 -13.13 2.78 -2.19
CA GLY A 115 -13.42 3.32 -3.52
C GLY A 115 -13.16 2.30 -4.63
N ALA A 116 -12.05 1.56 -4.60
CA ALA A 116 -11.80 0.51 -5.59
C ALA A 116 -12.76 -0.67 -5.44
N ALA A 117 -12.99 -1.16 -4.22
CA ALA A 117 -13.91 -2.27 -3.95
C ALA A 117 -15.34 -1.98 -4.42
N ALA A 118 -15.80 -0.75 -4.25
CA ALA A 118 -17.14 -0.32 -4.69
C ALA A 118 -17.34 -0.40 -6.21
N LEU A 119 -16.27 -0.34 -7.00
CA LEU A 119 -16.36 -0.36 -8.46
C LEU A 119 -16.18 -1.77 -9.07
N LEU A 120 -15.43 -2.67 -8.40
CA LEU A 120 -14.97 -3.96 -8.96
C LEU A 120 -16.08 -4.92 -9.44
N PHE A 121 -17.30 -4.81 -8.91
CA PHE A 121 -18.45 -5.65 -9.29
C PHE A 121 -19.56 -4.90 -10.03
N THR A 122 -19.22 -3.76 -10.62
CA THR A 122 -20.15 -2.89 -11.34
C THR A 122 -19.74 -2.78 -12.82
N PRO A 123 -20.60 -2.22 -13.70
CA PRO A 123 -20.20 -1.85 -15.06
C PRO A 123 -19.02 -0.86 -15.10
N LEU A 124 -18.70 -0.19 -13.99
CA LEU A 124 -17.57 0.73 -13.86
C LEU A 124 -16.29 0.03 -13.35
N ALA A 125 -16.25 -1.29 -13.28
CA ALA A 125 -15.04 -2.04 -12.91
C ALA A 125 -13.77 -1.62 -13.68
N PRO A 126 -13.82 -1.25 -14.98
CA PRO A 126 -12.65 -0.71 -15.68
C PRO A 126 -12.06 0.56 -15.08
N LEU A 127 -12.80 1.29 -14.23
CA LEU A 127 -12.34 2.50 -13.56
C LEU A 127 -11.82 2.24 -12.15
N ALA A 128 -11.93 1.01 -11.62
CA ALA A 128 -11.52 0.67 -10.25
C ALA A 128 -10.03 0.93 -9.97
N PHE A 129 -9.18 0.94 -11.01
CA PHE A 129 -7.76 1.25 -10.87
C PHE A 129 -7.49 2.69 -10.45
N ILE A 130 -8.38 3.63 -10.80
CA ILE A 130 -8.21 5.04 -10.47
C ILE A 130 -8.21 5.24 -8.95
N PRO A 131 -9.29 4.90 -8.20
CA PRO A 131 -9.27 5.02 -6.75
C PRO A 131 -8.20 4.13 -6.11
N ALA A 132 -7.95 2.92 -6.62
CA ALA A 132 -6.91 2.03 -6.09
C ALA A 132 -5.52 2.70 -6.11
N LEU A 133 -5.09 3.24 -7.26
CA LEU A 133 -3.78 3.86 -7.41
C LEU A 133 -3.69 5.23 -6.71
N VAL A 134 -4.75 6.04 -6.77
CA VAL A 134 -4.79 7.35 -6.06
C VAL A 134 -4.74 7.14 -4.55
N GLY A 135 -5.50 6.16 -4.05
CA GLY A 135 -5.51 5.82 -2.63
C GLY A 135 -4.19 5.23 -2.18
N LEU A 136 -3.61 4.30 -2.95
CA LEU A 136 -2.27 3.76 -2.69
C LEU A 136 -1.22 4.87 -2.68
N TYR A 137 -1.25 5.80 -3.62
CA TYR A 137 -0.34 6.94 -3.64
C TYR A 137 -0.45 7.80 -2.36
N ALA A 138 -1.67 8.09 -1.92
CA ALA A 138 -1.89 8.85 -0.68
C ALA A 138 -1.44 8.06 0.56
N TYR A 139 -1.61 6.74 0.58
CA TYR A 139 -1.05 5.88 1.61
C TYR A 139 0.48 5.95 1.64
N GLU A 140 1.13 5.72 0.50
CA GLU A 140 2.60 5.76 0.37
C GLU A 140 3.16 7.14 0.72
N TRP A 141 2.46 8.21 0.35
CA TRP A 141 2.80 9.56 0.77
C TRP A 141 2.86 9.70 2.29
N SER A 142 1.91 9.08 3.01
CA SER A 142 1.91 9.06 4.47
C SER A 142 3.02 8.19 5.05
N TYR A 143 3.27 7.01 4.47
CA TYR A 143 4.27 6.04 4.94
C TYR A 143 5.71 6.56 4.77
N VAL A 144 6.02 7.06 3.57
CA VAL A 144 7.34 7.62 3.25
C VAL A 144 7.59 8.86 4.11
N ARG A 145 6.66 9.83 4.13
CA ARG A 145 6.88 11.03 4.96
C ARG A 145 6.88 10.73 6.45
N GLY A 146 6.06 9.78 6.89
CA GLY A 146 6.04 9.30 8.28
C GLY A 146 7.42 8.89 8.74
N GLY A 147 8.12 8.05 7.96
CA GLY A 147 9.48 7.63 8.28
C GLY A 147 10.54 8.74 8.23
N GLN A 148 10.33 9.81 7.44
CA GLN A 148 11.31 10.91 7.30
C GLN A 148 11.30 11.93 8.43
N LEU A 149 10.16 12.08 9.10
CA LEU A 149 9.92 13.16 10.06
C LEU A 149 10.60 12.99 11.44
N PRO A 150 10.84 11.76 11.96
CA PRO A 150 11.61 11.58 13.19
C PRO A 150 13.03 12.16 13.08
N PRO A 151 13.56 12.75 14.16
CA PRO A 151 14.94 13.23 14.20
C PRO A 151 15.94 12.08 14.03
N LEU A 152 17.11 12.41 13.47
CA LEU A 152 18.21 11.45 13.23
C LEU A 152 19.19 11.33 14.41
N SER A 153 18.94 12.07 15.51
CA SER A 153 19.81 12.21 16.68
C SER A 153 19.01 12.07 17.98
#